data_AF-A0A558RC25-F1
#
_entry.id   AF-A0A558RC25-F1
#
_cell.length_a   1.000
_cell.length_b   1.000
_cell.length_c   1.000
_cell.angle_alpha   90.00
_cell.angle_beta   90.00
_cell.angle_gamma   90.00
#
_symmetry.space_group_name_H-M   'P 1'
#
loop_
_entity.id
_entity.type
_entity.pdbx_description
1 polymer ?
#
loop_
_entity_poly.entity_id
_entity_poly.type
_entity_poly.pdbx_seq_one_letter_code
_entity_poly.pdbx_strand_id
1 'polypeptide(L)'
;MIQLLYISTSSRPVTPVIIDGICVQARHLNQRHEITGVLLCRRDMFLQALEGPQLAIEDTFLRLINDPRHHAVTVLSRRKVTRRTFGGLQLRYCAPRENCPEVYEDIETILEGASQIAASLFAAFAE
;
A
#
# COMPACT_ATOMS: atom_id res chain seq x y z
N MET A 1 -12.52 -3.92 -11.15
CA MET A 1 -11.61 -4.34 -10.07
C MET A 1 -11.67 -3.29 -8.95
N ILE A 2 -10.96 -3.46 -7.84
CA ILE A 2 -10.88 -2.42 -6.80
C ILE A 2 -9.44 -1.97 -6.56
N GLN A 3 -9.32 -0.78 -5.98
CA GLN A 3 -8.09 -0.23 -5.44
C GLN A 3 -8.30 0.03 -3.95
N LEU A 4 -7.37 -0.45 -3.14
CA LEU A 4 -7.34 -0.28 -1.69
C LEU A 4 -6.05 0.42 -1.30
N LEU A 5 -6.16 1.55 -0.60
CA LEU A 5 -5.06 2.28 -0.01
C LEU A 5 -5.20 2.26 1.51
N TYR A 6 -4.18 1.80 2.20
CA TYR A 6 -4.16 1.78 3.66
C TYR A 6 -2.79 2.17 4.22
N ILE A 7 -2.80 2.64 5.46
CA ILE A 7 -1.63 2.96 6.25
C ILE A 7 -1.58 2.09 7.51
N SER A 8 -0.38 1.82 8.02
CA SER A 8 -0.15 1.02 9.22
C SER A 8 1.20 1.35 9.85
N THR A 9 1.41 0.89 11.08
CA THR A 9 2.67 1.08 11.83
C THR A 9 3.39 -0.25 11.97
N SER A 10 4.68 -0.29 11.64
CA SER A 10 5.56 -1.44 11.80
C SER A 10 5.73 -1.80 13.27
N SER A 11 5.58 -3.09 13.60
CA SER A 11 5.79 -3.61 14.96
C SER A 11 7.26 -3.67 15.37
N ARG A 12 8.19 -3.49 14.42
CA ARG A 12 9.65 -3.56 14.61
C ARG A 12 10.34 -2.48 13.78
N PRO A 13 11.58 -2.10 14.10
CA PRO A 13 12.37 -1.19 13.26
C PRO A 13 12.42 -1.71 11.82
N VAL A 14 12.03 -0.87 10.87
CA VAL A 14 12.05 -1.25 9.46
C VAL A 14 13.49 -1.27 8.98
N THR A 15 13.92 -2.42 8.45
CA THR A 15 15.23 -2.61 7.85
C THR A 15 15.06 -3.03 6.39
N PRO A 16 16.07 -2.82 5.52
CA PRO A 16 16.03 -3.31 4.15
C PRO A 16 15.70 -4.81 4.05
N VAL A 17 16.23 -5.62 4.97
CA VAL A 17 15.97 -7.06 5.04
C VAL A 17 14.48 -7.37 5.27
N ILE A 18 13.81 -6.62 6.15
CA ILE A 18 12.37 -6.80 6.40
C ILE A 18 11.56 -6.42 5.15
N ILE A 19 11.91 -5.30 4.50
CA ILE A 19 11.25 -4.86 3.28
C ILE A 19 11.41 -5.90 2.17
N ASP A 20 12.63 -6.39 1.95
CA ASP A 20 12.89 -7.40 0.93
C ASP A 20 12.08 -8.68 1.19
N GLY A 21 12.01 -9.13 2.45
CA GLY A 21 11.18 -10.27 2.85
C GLY A 21 9.69 -10.05 2.56
N ILE A 22 9.15 -8.86 2.88
CA ILE A 22 7.77 -8.49 2.55
C ILE A 22 7.58 -8.49 1.03
N CYS A 23 8.48 -7.86 0.27
CA CYS A 23 8.37 -7.76 -1.18
C CYS A 23 8.44 -9.10 -1.88
N VAL A 24 9.33 -10.00 -1.46
CA VAL A 24 9.43 -11.37 -2.02
C VAL A 24 8.11 -12.12 -1.80
N GLN A 25 7.61 -12.14 -0.56
CA GLN A 25 6.37 -12.84 -0.23
C GLN A 25 5.16 -12.25 -0.96
N ALA A 26 5.05 -10.91 -0.95
CA ALA A 26 3.95 -10.21 -1.57
C ALA A 26 3.95 -10.39 -3.09
N ARG A 27 5.10 -10.29 -3.77
CA ARG A 27 5.17 -10.48 -5.23
C ARG A 27 4.68 -11.87 -5.64
N HIS A 28 5.08 -12.91 -4.92
CA HIS A 28 4.65 -14.29 -5.20
C HIS A 28 3.13 -14.47 -5.01
N LEU A 29 2.58 -14.02 -3.88
CA LEU A 29 1.15 -14.11 -3.61
C LEU A 29 0.34 -13.26 -4.59
N ASN A 30 0.77 -12.03 -4.84
CA ASN A 30 0.09 -11.09 -5.71
C ASN A 30 0.05 -11.58 -7.16
N GLN A 31 1.12 -12.23 -7.64
CA GLN A 31 1.14 -12.85 -8.97
C GLN A 31 0.02 -13.88 -9.13
N ARG A 32 -0.15 -14.78 -8.15
CA ARG A 32 -1.17 -15.83 -8.17
C ARG A 32 -2.60 -15.30 -8.15
N HIS A 33 -2.80 -14.10 -7.61
CA HIS A 33 -4.11 -13.49 -7.39
C HIS A 33 -4.40 -12.29 -8.30
N GLU A 34 -3.55 -12.05 -9.31
CA GLU A 34 -3.65 -10.91 -10.22
C GLU A 34 -3.70 -9.55 -9.50
N ILE A 35 -2.95 -9.43 -8.40
CA ILE A 35 -2.82 -8.21 -7.62
C ILE A 35 -1.56 -7.46 -8.06
N THR A 36 -1.66 -6.14 -8.15
CA THR A 36 -0.53 -5.22 -8.31
C THR A 36 -0.55 -4.21 -7.18
N GLY A 37 0.53 -3.46 -7.02
CA GLY A 37 0.53 -2.40 -6.03
C GLY A 37 1.87 -1.75 -5.79
N VAL A 38 1.85 -0.80 -4.87
CA VAL A 38 3.03 -0.13 -4.32
C VAL A 38 3.07 -0.29 -2.81
N LEU A 39 4.27 -0.45 -2.28
CA LEU A 39 4.56 -0.35 -0.85
C LEU A 39 5.53 0.81 -0.64
N LEU A 40 5.15 1.73 0.20
CA LEU A 40 6.00 2.83 0.66
C LEU A 40 6.30 2.61 2.13
N CYS A 41 7.50 2.98 2.53
CA CYS A 41 7.90 2.95 3.92
C CYS A 41 8.60 4.25 4.30
N ARG A 42 8.18 4.83 5.43
CA ARG A 42 8.86 5.96 6.04
C ARG A 42 8.90 5.75 7.54
N ARG A 43 10.11 5.79 8.12
CA ARG A 43 10.35 5.50 9.54
C ARG A 43 9.75 4.13 9.92
N ASP A 44 8.73 4.14 10.77
CA ASP A 44 7.98 3.01 11.29
C ASP A 44 6.58 2.92 10.65
N MET A 45 6.29 3.64 9.57
CA MET A 45 5.01 3.61 8.88
C MET A 45 5.10 2.90 7.54
N PHE A 46 4.09 2.08 7.25
CA PHE A 46 3.84 1.53 5.92
C PHE A 46 2.61 2.16 5.30
N LEU A 47 2.73 2.55 4.03
CA LEU A 47 1.62 2.95 3.19
C LEU A 47 1.58 2.02 1.99
N GLN A 48 0.45 1.36 1.76
CA GLN A 48 0.34 0.36 0.71
C GLN A 48 -0.94 0.56 -0.10
N ALA A 49 -0.76 0.55 -1.42
CA ALA A 49 -1.86 0.56 -2.38
C ALA A 49 -1.89 -0.79 -3.12
N LEU A 50 -3.05 -1.43 -3.17
CA LEU A 50 -3.27 -2.72 -3.83
C LEU A 50 -4.41 -2.60 -4.85
N GLU A 51 -4.22 -3.22 -6.01
CA GLU A 51 -5.17 -3.19 -7.13
C GLU A 51 -5.40 -4.59 -7.68
N GLY A 52 -6.65 -4.98 -7.86
CA GLY A 52 -6.96 -6.32 -8.37
C GLY A 52 -8.43 -6.73 -8.20
N PRO A 53 -8.76 -7.98 -8.55
CA PRO A 53 -10.10 -8.52 -8.38
C PRO A 53 -10.60 -8.31 -6.94
N GLN A 54 -11.88 -7.95 -6.79
CA GLN A 54 -12.43 -7.54 -5.48
C GLN A 54 -12.21 -8.59 -4.40
N LEU A 55 -12.57 -9.85 -4.67
CA LEU A 55 -12.40 -10.95 -3.73
C LEU A 55 -10.92 -11.18 -3.39
N ALA A 56 -10.04 -11.13 -4.39
CA ALA A 56 -8.60 -11.31 -4.18
C ALA A 56 -7.99 -10.24 -3.26
N ILE A 57 -8.42 -8.98 -3.43
CA ILE A 57 -7.99 -7.87 -2.57
C ILE A 57 -8.56 -8.02 -1.16
N GLU A 58 -9.83 -8.40 -1.03
CA GLU A 58 -10.49 -8.61 0.26
C GLU A 58 -9.79 -9.73 1.05
N ASP A 59 -9.56 -10.89 0.44
CA ASP A 59 -8.85 -12.01 1.07
C ASP A 59 -7.41 -11.64 1.45
N THR A 60 -6.73 -10.89 0.59
CA THR A 60 -5.37 -10.42 0.87
C THR A 60 -5.36 -9.42 2.02
N PHE A 61 -6.31 -8.50 2.06
CA PHE A 61 -6.40 -7.52 3.12
C PHE A 61 -6.73 -8.17 4.47
N LEU A 62 -7.60 -9.18 4.51
CA LEU A 62 -7.86 -9.95 5.73
C LEU A 62 -6.59 -10.60 6.30
N ARG A 63 -5.70 -11.12 5.44
CA ARG A 63 -4.39 -11.63 5.87
C ARG A 63 -3.48 -10.53 6.39
N LEU A 64 -3.46 -9.37 5.71
CA LEU A 64 -2.63 -8.23 6.10
C LEU A 64 -3.06 -7.66 7.46
N ILE A 65 -4.36 -7.50 7.73
CA ILE A 65 -4.85 -7.00 9.03
C ILE A 65 -4.37 -7.86 10.21
N ASN A 66 -4.10 -9.15 9.98
CA ASN A 66 -3.62 -10.10 10.99
C ASN A 66 -2.10 -10.33 10.95
N ASP A 67 -1.36 -9.60 10.12
CA ASP A 67 0.08 -9.78 9.98
C ASP A 67 0.81 -9.21 11.21
N PRO A 68 1.61 -10.02 11.94
CA PRO A 68 2.26 -9.55 13.17
C PRO A 68 3.36 -8.50 12.92
N ARG A 69 3.77 -8.29 11.67
CA ARG A 69 4.81 -7.32 11.30
C ARG A 69 4.34 -5.87 11.43
N HIS A 70 3.04 -5.62 11.49
CA HIS A 70 2.48 -4.27 11.63
C HIS A 70 1.18 -4.25 12.43
N HIS A 71 0.76 -3.06 12.85
CA HIS A 71 -0.48 -2.82 13.58
C HIS A 71 -1.09 -1.46 13.18
N ALA A 72 -2.17 -1.06 13.86
CA ALA A 72 -2.85 0.23 13.61
C ALA A 72 -3.26 0.45 12.14
N VAL A 73 -3.75 -0.61 11.49
CA VAL A 73 -4.15 -0.58 10.08
C VAL A 73 -5.36 0.33 9.90
N THR A 74 -5.21 1.36 9.05
CA THR A 74 -6.28 2.32 8.72
C THR A 74 -6.43 2.42 7.21
N VAL A 75 -7.64 2.15 6.70
CA VAL A 75 -7.97 2.31 5.28
C VAL A 75 -8.16 3.79 4.98
N LEU A 76 -7.37 4.32 4.03
CA LEU A 76 -7.46 5.72 3.60
C LEU A 76 -8.40 5.88 2.41
N SER A 77 -8.42 4.90 1.51
CA SER A 77 -9.31 4.89 0.35
C SER A 77 -9.63 3.46 -0.08
N ARG A 78 -10.88 3.26 -0.51
CA ARG A 78 -11.36 2.01 -1.11
C ARG A 78 -12.33 2.35 -2.22
N ARG A 79 -11.96 2.06 -3.46
CA ARG A 79 -12.77 2.46 -4.63
C ARG A 79 -12.76 1.41 -5.73
N LYS A 80 -13.81 1.43 -6.55
CA LYS A 80 -13.85 0.67 -7.80
C LYS A 80 -13.04 1.42 -8.85
N VAL A 81 -12.19 0.69 -9.57
CA VAL A 81 -11.39 1.26 -10.67
C VAL A 81 -11.50 0.36 -11.92
N THR A 82 -11.38 0.98 -13.08
CA THR A 82 -11.41 0.30 -14.39
C THR A 82 -10.01 0.07 -14.95
N ARG A 83 -8.99 0.77 -14.43
CA ARG A 83 -7.57 0.68 -14.83
C ARG A 83 -6.67 0.73 -13.61
N ARG A 84 -5.49 0.11 -13.72
CA ARG A 84 -4.47 0.08 -12.65
C ARG A 84 -3.71 1.40 -12.70
N THR A 85 -3.55 2.05 -11.55
CA THR A 85 -2.75 3.26 -11.37
C THR A 85 -1.26 2.89 -11.37
N PHE A 86 -0.87 1.84 -10.64
CA PHE A 86 0.55 1.54 -10.39
C PHE A 86 1.17 0.55 -11.38
N GLY A 87 0.63 0.49 -12.60
CA GLY A 87 1.11 -0.40 -13.66
C GLY A 87 0.88 -1.89 -13.39
N GLY A 88 1.76 -2.74 -13.94
CA GLY A 88 1.64 -4.21 -13.93
C GLY A 88 2.51 -4.94 -12.90
N LEU A 89 3.22 -4.22 -12.03
CA LEU A 89 4.14 -4.84 -11.07
C LEU A 89 3.37 -5.41 -9.88
N GLN A 90 3.69 -6.66 -9.52
CA GLN A 90 3.00 -7.39 -8.44
C GLN A 90 3.14 -6.65 -7.11
N LEU A 91 4.31 -6.09 -6.85
CA LEU A 91 4.53 -5.07 -5.81
C LEU A 91 5.82 -4.29 -6.09
N ARG A 92 5.70 -2.98 -6.28
CA ARG A 92 6.84 -2.06 -6.35
C ARG A 92 7.09 -1.45 -4.97
N TYR A 93 8.33 -1.52 -4.48
CA TYR A 93 8.73 -0.79 -3.27
C TYR A 93 9.27 0.58 -3.67
N CYS A 94 8.79 1.63 -3.00
CA CYS A 94 9.13 3.02 -3.27
C CYS A 94 9.59 3.68 -1.97
N ALA A 95 10.91 3.86 -1.83
CA ALA A 95 11.51 4.69 -0.80
C ALA A 95 12.96 5.08 -1.18
N PRO A 96 13.45 6.25 -0.74
CA PRO A 96 12.68 7.35 -0.14
C PRO A 96 11.86 8.12 -1.22
N ARG A 97 11.07 9.13 -0.79
CA ARG A 97 10.10 9.85 -1.65
C ARG A 97 10.74 10.41 -2.93
N GLU A 98 11.96 10.90 -2.82
CA GLU A 98 12.72 11.54 -3.89
C GLU A 98 12.95 10.60 -5.09
N ASN A 99 12.94 9.29 -4.85
CA ASN A 99 13.14 8.30 -5.91
C ASN A 99 11.86 7.95 -6.68
N CYS A 100 10.68 8.31 -6.16
CA CYS A 100 9.39 7.93 -6.75
C CYS A 100 8.32 9.02 -6.57
N PRO A 101 8.56 10.28 -6.99
CA PRO A 101 7.60 11.37 -6.82
C PRO A 101 6.25 11.06 -7.48
N GLU A 102 6.25 10.35 -8.60
CA GLU A 102 5.05 9.98 -9.35
C GLU A 102 4.08 9.14 -8.51
N VAL A 103 4.59 8.31 -7.60
CA VAL A 103 3.76 7.48 -6.72
C VAL A 103 3.04 8.31 -5.66
N TYR A 104 3.69 9.37 -5.17
CA TYR A 104 3.07 10.25 -4.18
C TYR A 104 1.98 11.09 -4.84
N GLU A 105 2.22 11.62 -6.04
CA GLU A 105 1.21 12.32 -6.84
C GLU A 105 0.00 11.41 -7.15
N ASP A 106 0.24 10.18 -7.57
CA ASP A 106 -0.82 9.18 -7.79
C ASP A 106 -1.66 8.96 -6.51
N ILE A 107 -1.02 8.89 -5.34
CA ILE A 107 -1.70 8.72 -4.05
C ILE A 107 -2.49 9.96 -3.64
N GLU A 108 -1.97 11.16 -3.90
CA GLU A 108 -2.70 12.42 -3.70
C GLU A 108 -3.99 12.42 -4.54
N THR A 109 -3.90 12.05 -5.81
CA THR A 109 -5.08 11.89 -6.69
C THR A 109 -6.01 10.77 -6.23
N ILE A 110 -5.50 9.71 -5.60
CA ILE A 110 -6.35 8.66 -5.00
C ILE A 110 -7.18 9.21 -3.83
N LEU A 111 -6.63 10.18 -3.11
CA LEU A 111 -7.21 10.79 -1.92
C LEU A 111 -8.04 12.05 -2.20
N GLU A 112 -8.13 12.50 -3.46
CA GLU A 112 -9.06 13.56 -3.87
C GLU A 112 -10.50 13.16 -3.51
N GLY A 113 -11.11 13.90 -2.58
CA GLY A 113 -12.46 13.61 -2.06
C GLY A 113 -12.51 12.55 -0.95
N ALA A 114 -11.37 12.08 -0.44
CA ALA A 114 -11.30 11.27 0.77
C ALA A 114 -11.63 12.11 2.02
N SER A 115 -11.80 11.44 3.16
CA SER A 115 -12.07 12.14 4.42
C SER A 115 -10.86 13.00 4.83
N GLN A 116 -11.13 14.07 5.59
CA GLN A 116 -10.06 14.92 6.15
C GLN A 116 -9.04 14.11 6.94
N ILE A 117 -9.49 13.07 7.66
CA ILE A 117 -8.63 12.17 8.42
C ILE A 117 -7.67 11.41 7.49
N ALA A 118 -8.16 10.88 6.36
CA ALA A 118 -7.32 10.16 5.42
C ALA A 118 -6.26 11.07 4.78
N ALA A 119 -6.66 12.28 4.40
CA ALA A 119 -5.73 13.29 3.87
C ALA A 119 -4.66 13.68 4.91
N SER A 120 -5.05 13.92 6.16
CA SER A 120 -4.13 14.24 7.24
C SER A 120 -3.15 13.11 7.57
N LEU A 121 -3.60 11.85 7.57
CA LEU A 121 -2.73 10.70 7.79
C LEU A 121 -1.70 10.53 6.66
N PHE A 122 -2.10 10.74 5.42
CA PHE A 122 -1.17 10.71 4.29
C PHE A 122 -0.19 11.89 4.32
N ALA A 123 -0.66 13.11 4.64
CA ALA A 123 0.22 14.27 4.78
C ALA A 123 1.31 14.04 5.84
N ALA A 124 0.94 13.53 7.02
CA ALA A 124 1.90 13.19 8.07
C ALA A 124 2.91 12.09 7.65
N PHE A 125 2.48 11.17 6.77
CA PHE A 125 3.35 10.19 6.14
C PHE A 125 4.27 10.80 5.08
N ALA A 126 3.82 11.80 4.33
CA ALA A 126 4.53 12.37 3.18
C ALA A 126 5.49 13.54 3.50
N GLU A 127 5.39 14.11 4.72
CA GLU A 127 6.40 15.02 5.33
C GLU A 127 7.79 14.36 5.45
#